data_AF-A0A7C3E9S7-F1
#
_entry.id   AF-A0A7C3E9S7-F1
#
_cell.length_a   1.000
_cell.length_b   1.000
_cell.length_c   1.000
_cell.angle_alpha   90.00
_cell.angle_beta   90.00
_cell.angle_gamma   90.00
#
_symmetry.space_group_name_H-M   'P 1'
#
loop_
_entity.id
_entity.type
_entity.pdbx_description
1 polymer ?
#
loop_
_entity_poly.entity_id
_entity_poly.type
_entity_poly.pdbx_seq_one_letter_code
_entity_poly.pdbx_strand_id
1 'polypeptide(L)'
;MNNFFQRLRYTIPAGRSRSIAWADQAGGYIDISTDQCGKGAGYVHGHYCRLKDILAGNAKGIKSRQQGTLSVIPGEISIQVDEHRVDGALLLGMGAFWVGFSSACALVLPKAGTAWKEKTVTIQGKPVYILYREAEKGRKKTKKGYREEIEPSPEAIALASGRPFTIKETHSHLTIPEGYGLYLIIGPGDAGQGASAGNDTASGYTEVYIAWAEDSATACAKAEELVRQDGRSVHQSKIEQFFTGFSFRSGVDEFDQALAWAAFSGWTLVTREYGLGIWAGLPWFRDNWGRDTFIALPGILLVTGQFDAAQEVLATFAERQNQDPASPNYGRIPNRWRNPEDVIFNTVDGTPWFIREVWEYVQYTGDRAFALSMKPYVDRALEADLARVATRYHALPDRDLTLRLEQAVRNYDPCISCATHCLQVRLTRV
;
A
#
# COMPACT_ATOMS: atom_id res chain seq x y z
N MET A 1 11.54 21.09 -0.63
CA MET A 1 11.36 19.68 -1.08
C MET A 1 10.93 19.56 -2.54
N ASN A 2 10.31 20.57 -3.17
CA ASN A 2 9.98 20.56 -4.61
C ASN A 2 11.12 20.05 -5.52
N ASN A 3 12.36 20.48 -5.30
CA ASN A 3 13.52 20.04 -6.10
C ASN A 3 13.94 18.57 -5.85
N PHE A 4 13.50 17.96 -4.75
CA PHE A 4 13.72 16.54 -4.46
C PHE A 4 12.70 15.67 -5.20
N PHE A 5 11.40 15.96 -5.12
CA PHE A 5 10.40 15.18 -5.87
C PHE A 5 10.58 15.27 -7.37
N GLN A 6 11.03 16.42 -7.90
CA GLN A 6 11.34 16.52 -9.32
C GLN A 6 12.53 15.62 -9.71
N ARG A 7 13.51 15.41 -8.83
CA ARG A 7 14.58 14.42 -9.06
C ARG A 7 14.08 12.98 -8.99
N LEU A 8 13.00 12.72 -8.26
CA LEU A 8 12.36 11.40 -8.25
C LEU A 8 11.40 11.19 -9.42
N ARG A 9 11.10 12.21 -10.22
CA ARG A 9 10.21 12.05 -11.36
C ARG A 9 10.76 11.02 -12.33
N TYR A 10 9.93 10.04 -12.67
CA TYR A 10 10.22 9.08 -13.71
C TYR A 10 9.17 9.21 -14.82
N THR A 11 9.63 9.50 -16.04
CA THR A 11 8.75 9.70 -17.21
C THR A 11 8.83 8.48 -18.13
N ILE A 12 7.66 7.94 -18.43
CA ILE A 12 7.45 6.78 -19.28
C ILE A 12 6.99 7.31 -20.65
N PRO A 13 7.79 7.09 -21.71
CA PRO A 13 7.44 7.55 -23.05
C PRO A 13 6.14 6.91 -23.57
N ALA A 14 5.51 7.61 -24.51
CA ALA A 14 4.32 7.13 -25.20
C ALA A 14 4.52 5.73 -25.82
N GLY A 15 3.46 4.93 -25.79
CA GLY A 15 3.45 3.55 -26.32
C GLY A 15 4.29 2.53 -25.54
N ARG A 16 4.93 2.90 -24.42
CA ARG A 16 5.66 1.95 -23.58
C ARG A 16 4.75 1.36 -22.51
N SER A 17 4.60 0.04 -22.51
CA SER A 17 3.85 -0.69 -21.48
C SER A 17 4.70 -0.93 -20.24
N ARG A 18 4.24 -0.40 -19.10
CA ARG A 18 4.72 -0.63 -17.74
C ARG A 18 3.50 -0.82 -16.83
N SER A 19 3.67 -1.57 -15.75
CA SER A 19 2.73 -1.55 -14.62
C SER A 19 3.29 -0.58 -13.58
N ILE A 20 2.41 0.22 -13.00
CA ILE A 20 2.72 1.11 -11.90
C ILE A 20 1.80 0.74 -10.77
N ALA A 21 2.38 0.41 -9.62
CA ALA A 21 1.63 0.02 -8.45
C ALA A 21 2.25 0.54 -7.16
N TRP A 22 1.39 0.91 -6.21
CA TRP A 22 1.75 1.18 -4.82
C TRP A 22 0.52 1.01 -3.93
N ALA A 23 0.75 0.75 -2.65
CA ALA A 23 -0.32 0.54 -1.67
C ALA A 23 -0.75 1.85 -0.99
N ASP A 24 -1.97 1.89 -0.47
CA ASP A 24 -2.50 3.03 0.29
C ASP A 24 -2.20 2.94 1.79
N GLN A 25 -1.47 1.93 2.27
CA GLN A 25 -1.24 1.65 3.70
C GLN A 25 -2.51 1.33 4.53
N ALA A 26 -3.68 1.25 3.89
CA ALA A 26 -4.99 1.05 4.52
C ALA A 26 -5.70 -0.22 4.00
N GLY A 27 -4.96 -1.18 3.42
CA GLY A 27 -5.52 -2.44 2.88
C GLY A 27 -5.93 -2.36 1.41
N GLY A 28 -5.55 -1.28 0.71
CA GLY A 28 -5.71 -1.13 -0.72
C GLY A 28 -4.42 -0.85 -1.47
N TYR A 29 -4.49 -0.93 -2.79
CA TYR A 29 -3.41 -0.59 -3.71
C TYR A 29 -3.95 -0.17 -5.07
N ILE A 30 -3.19 0.63 -5.79
CA ILE A 30 -3.44 0.89 -7.21
C ILE A 30 -2.48 0.06 -8.05
N ASP A 31 -2.97 -0.49 -9.17
CA ASP A 31 -2.16 -1.03 -10.26
C ASP A 31 -2.75 -0.61 -11.60
N ILE A 32 -2.03 0.20 -12.36
CA ILE A 32 -2.44 0.68 -13.68
C ILE A 32 -1.37 0.39 -14.74
N SER A 33 -1.84 0.16 -15.97
CA SER A 33 -0.98 -0.04 -17.14
C SER A 33 -0.75 1.28 -17.87
N THR A 34 0.49 1.61 -18.19
CA THR A 34 0.84 2.92 -18.77
C THR A 34 0.40 3.15 -20.21
N ASP A 35 -0.06 2.13 -20.93
CA ASP A 35 -0.40 2.24 -22.35
C ASP A 35 -1.79 1.70 -22.69
N GLN A 36 -2.41 0.90 -21.81
CA GLN A 36 -3.68 0.23 -22.08
C GLN A 36 -4.72 0.54 -20.99
N CYS A 37 -5.88 1.03 -21.44
CA CYS A 37 -7.03 1.28 -20.58
C CYS A 37 -7.50 -0.01 -19.91
N GLY A 38 -7.61 0.01 -18.58
CA GLY A 38 -8.24 -1.06 -17.78
C GLY A 38 -7.47 -2.38 -17.71
N LYS A 39 -6.22 -2.45 -18.20
CA LYS A 39 -5.41 -3.68 -18.16
C LYS A 39 -4.89 -4.03 -16.76
N GLY A 40 -4.53 -3.02 -15.95
CA GLY A 40 -4.09 -3.22 -14.56
C GLY A 40 -5.24 -3.60 -13.65
N ALA A 41 -4.96 -3.92 -12.38
CA ALA A 41 -6.00 -4.24 -11.41
C ALA A 41 -6.96 -3.06 -11.15
N GLY A 42 -6.47 -1.83 -11.21
CA GLY A 42 -7.14 -0.60 -10.75
C GLY A 42 -6.77 -0.28 -9.30
N TYR A 43 -7.49 0.65 -8.68
CA TYR A 43 -7.50 0.83 -7.24
C TYR A 43 -8.37 -0.26 -6.60
N VAL A 44 -7.72 -1.18 -5.91
CA VAL A 44 -8.30 -2.36 -5.26
C VAL A 44 -8.20 -2.21 -3.74
N HIS A 45 -9.25 -2.59 -3.04
CA HIS A 45 -9.27 -2.71 -1.58
C HIS A 45 -9.98 -4.01 -1.19
N GLY A 46 -9.29 -4.88 -0.43
CA GLY A 46 -9.76 -6.24 -0.20
C GLY A 46 -9.88 -7.04 -1.51
N HIS A 47 -11.10 -7.39 -1.92
CA HIS A 47 -11.41 -8.09 -3.18
C HIS A 47 -12.13 -7.20 -4.20
N TYR A 48 -12.30 -5.91 -3.89
CA TYR A 48 -13.08 -5.00 -4.70
C TYR A 48 -12.20 -3.96 -5.39
N CYS A 49 -12.38 -3.78 -6.69
CA CYS A 49 -11.81 -2.67 -7.45
C CYS A 49 -12.80 -1.49 -7.45
N ARG A 50 -12.38 -0.40 -6.82
CA ARG A 50 -13.12 0.85 -6.61
C ARG A 50 -13.03 1.81 -7.80
N LEU A 51 -11.87 1.84 -8.45
CA LEU A 51 -11.58 2.67 -9.62
C LEU A 51 -10.67 1.89 -10.57
N LYS A 52 -11.14 1.58 -11.78
CA LYS A 52 -10.41 0.71 -12.69
C LYS A 52 -9.31 1.44 -13.46
N ASP A 53 -9.54 2.69 -13.83
CA ASP A 53 -8.56 3.51 -14.55
C ASP A 53 -8.92 5.00 -14.56
N ILE A 54 -7.95 5.85 -14.87
CA ILE A 54 -8.11 7.30 -15.09
C ILE A 54 -7.54 7.73 -16.44
N LEU A 55 -8.26 8.54 -17.22
CA LEU A 55 -7.85 8.85 -18.59
C LEU A 55 -7.96 10.35 -18.86
N ALA A 56 -7.02 10.87 -19.66
CA ALA A 56 -7.09 12.23 -20.15
C ALA A 56 -8.19 12.38 -21.20
N GLY A 57 -8.87 13.52 -21.19
CA GLY A 57 -9.97 13.80 -22.11
C GLY A 57 -10.41 15.26 -22.08
N ASN A 58 -11.48 15.53 -22.81
CA ASN A 58 -12.17 16.81 -22.85
C ASN A 58 -13.68 16.56 -23.02
N ALA A 59 -14.47 17.62 -23.13
CA ALA A 59 -15.92 17.51 -23.31
C ALA A 59 -16.35 16.72 -24.57
N LYS A 60 -15.47 16.60 -25.58
CA LYS A 60 -15.74 15.91 -26.85
C LYS A 60 -15.34 14.43 -26.84
N GLY A 61 -14.51 13.99 -25.90
CA GLY A 61 -14.10 12.59 -25.83
C GLY A 61 -12.83 12.33 -25.05
N ILE A 62 -12.42 11.06 -25.07
CA ILE A 62 -11.33 10.51 -24.25
C ILE A 62 -10.15 10.20 -25.15
N LYS A 63 -8.95 10.53 -24.69
CA LYS A 63 -7.71 10.34 -25.44
C LYS A 63 -7.09 8.98 -25.12
N SER A 64 -6.46 8.38 -26.12
CA SER A 64 -5.72 7.14 -25.94
C SER A 64 -4.43 7.40 -25.16
N ARG A 65 -4.19 6.61 -24.11
CA ARG A 65 -2.95 6.69 -23.32
C ARG A 65 -1.71 6.32 -24.16
N GLN A 66 -1.87 5.55 -25.24
CA GLN A 66 -0.76 5.17 -26.11
C GLN A 66 -0.05 6.36 -26.76
N GLN A 67 -0.76 7.48 -26.94
CA GLN A 67 -0.22 8.71 -27.53
C GLN A 67 0.30 9.68 -26.47
N GLY A 68 0.12 9.38 -25.18
CA GLY A 68 0.49 10.24 -24.07
C GLY A 68 1.77 9.82 -23.37
N THR A 69 2.39 10.77 -22.70
CA THR A 69 3.45 10.50 -21.73
C THR A 69 2.86 10.35 -20.35
N LEU A 70 3.33 9.37 -19.58
CA LEU A 70 2.97 9.21 -18.18
C LEU A 70 4.19 9.48 -17.32
N SER A 71 4.06 10.34 -16.33
CA SER A 71 5.10 10.57 -15.32
C SER A 71 4.62 10.15 -13.95
N VAL A 72 5.54 9.61 -13.16
CA VAL A 72 5.30 9.28 -11.75
C VAL A 72 6.24 10.08 -10.86
N ILE A 73 5.71 10.50 -9.73
CA ILE A 73 6.45 10.91 -8.54
C ILE A 73 5.93 10.07 -7.37
N PRO A 74 6.63 10.01 -6.23
CA PRO A 74 6.13 9.25 -5.08
C PRO A 74 4.67 9.62 -4.76
N GLY A 75 3.76 8.64 -4.85
CA GLY A 75 2.34 8.78 -4.53
C GLY A 75 1.44 9.38 -5.61
N GLU A 76 2.01 9.99 -6.66
CA GLU A 76 1.22 10.64 -7.72
C GLU A 76 1.62 10.20 -9.13
N ILE A 77 0.62 10.11 -10.00
CA ILE A 77 0.74 9.88 -11.44
C ILE A 77 0.27 11.13 -12.19
N SER A 78 0.89 11.40 -13.33
CA SER A 78 0.51 12.47 -14.25
C SER A 78 0.46 11.93 -15.66
N ILE A 79 -0.68 12.05 -16.32
CA ILE A 79 -0.95 11.59 -17.67
C ILE A 79 -1.14 12.82 -18.54
N GLN A 80 -0.26 12.98 -19.53
CA GLN A 80 -0.33 14.05 -20.51
C GLN A 80 -0.59 13.44 -21.89
N VAL A 81 -1.67 13.86 -22.56
CA VAL A 81 -1.96 13.54 -23.96
C VAL A 81 -2.32 14.82 -24.69
N ASP A 82 -1.52 15.21 -25.68
CA ASP A 82 -1.63 16.51 -26.35
C ASP A 82 -1.62 17.67 -25.31
N GLU A 83 -2.61 18.57 -25.36
CA GLU A 83 -2.85 19.63 -24.38
C GLU A 83 -3.56 19.15 -23.10
N HIS A 84 -4.04 17.91 -23.04
CA HIS A 84 -4.85 17.40 -21.94
C HIS A 84 -4.01 16.74 -20.86
N ARG A 85 -4.18 17.21 -19.62
CA ARG A 85 -3.48 16.71 -18.44
C ARG A 85 -4.47 16.18 -17.41
N VAL A 86 -4.16 15.00 -16.87
CA VAL A 86 -4.82 14.43 -15.68
C VAL A 86 -3.75 13.98 -14.70
N ASP A 87 -3.81 14.48 -13.49
CA ASP A 87 -3.03 14.04 -12.36
C ASP A 87 -3.90 13.16 -11.45
N GLY A 88 -3.30 12.18 -10.79
CA GLY A 88 -4.00 11.28 -9.88
C GLY A 88 -3.12 10.85 -8.72
N ALA A 89 -3.74 10.62 -7.56
CA ALA A 89 -3.03 10.17 -6.36
C ALA A 89 -3.92 9.22 -5.55
N LEU A 90 -3.36 8.08 -5.14
CA LEU A 90 -3.96 7.22 -4.14
C LEU A 90 -3.53 7.71 -2.76
N LEU A 91 -4.48 8.27 -1.99
CA LEU A 91 -4.19 9.01 -0.77
C LEU A 91 -3.85 8.05 0.38
N LEU A 92 -2.56 8.02 0.74
CA LEU A 92 -1.99 7.17 1.80
C LEU A 92 -2.71 7.30 3.15
N GLY A 93 -3.25 6.19 3.64
CA GLY A 93 -3.93 6.03 4.92
C GLY A 93 -5.41 6.41 4.89
N MET A 94 -5.93 6.83 3.73
CA MET A 94 -7.27 7.44 3.64
C MET A 94 -8.29 6.57 2.90
N GLY A 95 -7.83 5.54 2.17
CA GLY A 95 -8.71 4.70 1.36
C GLY A 95 -9.47 5.49 0.28
N ALA A 96 -8.85 6.55 -0.24
CA ALA A 96 -9.46 7.55 -1.10
C ALA A 96 -8.53 7.92 -2.26
N PHE A 97 -9.11 8.49 -3.33
CA PHE A 97 -8.36 8.86 -4.53
C PHE A 97 -8.56 10.34 -4.83
N TRP A 98 -7.51 11.02 -5.28
CA TRP A 98 -7.57 12.39 -5.76
C TRP A 98 -7.29 12.42 -7.26
N VAL A 99 -8.03 13.26 -7.99
CA VAL A 99 -7.81 13.50 -9.42
C VAL A 99 -7.82 15.00 -9.68
N GLY A 100 -6.81 15.49 -10.40
CA GLY A 100 -6.75 16.87 -10.87
C GLY A 100 -6.66 16.95 -12.38
N PHE A 101 -7.34 17.91 -13.01
CA PHE A 101 -7.44 18.01 -14.47
C PHE A 101 -7.78 19.42 -14.94
N SER A 102 -7.40 19.77 -16.18
CA SER A 102 -7.56 21.13 -16.73
C SER A 102 -8.89 21.43 -17.42
N SER A 103 -9.61 20.43 -17.95
CA SER A 103 -10.94 20.61 -18.57
C SER A 103 -11.85 19.45 -18.16
N ALA A 104 -11.46 18.24 -18.54
CA ALA A 104 -12.13 17.02 -18.15
C ALA A 104 -11.14 15.88 -17.88
N CYS A 105 -11.59 14.89 -17.12
CA CYS A 105 -10.95 13.59 -17.03
C CYS A 105 -12.01 12.51 -17.21
N ALA A 106 -11.61 11.30 -17.56
CA ALA A 106 -12.51 10.15 -17.54
C ALA A 106 -12.08 9.14 -16.49
N LEU A 107 -13.04 8.63 -15.73
CA LEU A 107 -12.85 7.57 -14.77
C LEU A 107 -13.54 6.30 -15.27
N VAL A 108 -12.86 5.17 -15.12
CA VAL A 108 -13.46 3.86 -15.33
C VAL A 108 -13.94 3.36 -13.97
N LEU A 109 -15.24 3.45 -13.69
CA LEU A 109 -15.85 3.14 -12.39
C LEU A 109 -16.81 1.96 -12.51
N PRO A 110 -17.09 1.22 -11.42
CA PRO A 110 -18.14 0.19 -11.42
C PRO A 110 -19.48 0.74 -11.94
N LYS A 111 -20.15 0.01 -12.85
CA LYS A 111 -21.49 0.38 -13.35
C LYS A 111 -22.57 0.28 -12.27
N ALA A 112 -22.38 -0.63 -11.33
CA ALA A 112 -23.32 -0.92 -10.26
C ALA A 112 -23.56 0.33 -9.39
N GLY A 113 -24.82 0.73 -9.25
CA GLY A 113 -25.21 1.88 -8.43
C GLY A 113 -26.53 2.51 -8.89
N THR A 114 -27.06 3.39 -8.05
CA THR A 114 -28.20 4.27 -8.42
C THR A 114 -27.76 5.39 -9.37
N ALA A 115 -28.71 6.15 -9.92
CA ALA A 115 -28.37 7.39 -10.62
C ALA A 115 -27.57 8.32 -9.71
N TRP A 116 -26.64 9.09 -10.30
CA TRP A 116 -25.89 10.12 -9.59
C TRP A 116 -26.85 11.14 -8.96
N LYS A 117 -26.65 11.38 -7.67
CA LYS A 117 -27.32 12.44 -6.91
C LYS A 117 -26.31 13.56 -6.66
N GLU A 118 -26.82 14.78 -6.56
CA GLU A 118 -26.00 15.96 -6.28
C GLU A 118 -26.44 16.65 -5.00
N LYS A 119 -25.47 17.21 -4.28
CA LYS A 119 -25.71 18.15 -3.19
C LYS A 119 -24.58 19.18 -3.13
N THR A 120 -24.88 20.35 -2.59
CA THR A 120 -23.87 21.36 -2.27
C THR A 120 -23.90 21.60 -0.78
N VAL A 121 -22.72 21.59 -0.16
CA VAL A 121 -22.53 21.90 1.26
C VAL A 121 -21.59 23.08 1.42
N THR A 122 -21.53 23.69 2.61
CA THR A 122 -20.59 24.77 2.91
C THR A 122 -19.51 24.26 3.85
N ILE A 123 -18.24 24.35 3.45
CA ILE A 123 -17.08 23.99 4.27
C ILE A 123 -16.19 25.23 4.38
N GLN A 124 -15.88 25.65 5.61
CA GLN A 124 -15.04 26.84 5.87
C GLN A 124 -15.50 28.09 5.08
N GLY A 125 -16.82 28.29 4.98
CA GLY A 125 -17.42 29.43 4.27
C GLY A 125 -17.39 29.34 2.73
N LYS A 126 -16.92 28.24 2.15
CA LYS A 126 -16.88 28.01 0.70
C LYS A 126 -17.83 26.87 0.29
N PRO A 127 -18.47 26.96 -0.89
CA PRO A 127 -19.30 25.87 -1.40
C PRO A 127 -18.42 24.66 -1.78
N VAL A 128 -18.92 23.47 -1.48
CA VAL A 128 -18.34 22.19 -1.90
C VAL A 128 -19.42 21.39 -2.61
N TYR A 129 -19.14 21.01 -3.84
CA TYR A 129 -20.04 20.32 -4.74
C TYR A 129 -19.79 18.82 -4.63
N ILE A 130 -20.85 18.05 -4.42
CA ILE A 130 -20.75 16.61 -4.16
C ILE A 130 -21.69 15.86 -5.09
N LEU A 131 -21.12 14.91 -5.84
CA LEU A 131 -21.85 13.94 -6.65
C LEU A 131 -21.67 12.56 -6.04
N TYR A 132 -22.76 11.83 -5.80
CA TYR A 132 -22.69 10.53 -5.11
C TYR A 132 -23.69 9.51 -5.64
N ARG A 133 -23.41 8.22 -5.38
CA ARG A 133 -24.32 7.10 -5.63
C ARG A 133 -24.44 6.23 -4.39
N GLU A 134 -25.56 5.52 -4.29
CA GLU A 134 -25.76 4.51 -3.24
C GLU A 134 -24.99 3.23 -3.56
N ALA A 135 -24.70 2.45 -2.51
CA ALA A 135 -24.20 1.10 -2.63
C ALA A 135 -25.20 0.18 -3.36
N GLU A 136 -24.69 -0.82 -4.08
CA GLU A 136 -25.49 -1.85 -4.73
C GLU A 136 -26.11 -2.79 -3.67
N LYS A 137 -27.44 -2.93 -3.68
CA LYS A 137 -28.14 -3.83 -2.76
C LYS A 137 -28.20 -5.25 -3.32
N GLY A 138 -27.94 -6.25 -2.48
CA GLY A 138 -28.27 -7.65 -2.76
C GLY A 138 -27.25 -8.45 -3.58
N ARG A 139 -26.03 -7.94 -3.80
CA ARG A 139 -24.96 -8.71 -4.42
C ARG A 139 -24.56 -9.87 -3.50
N LYS A 140 -24.77 -11.11 -3.93
CA LYS A 140 -24.38 -12.31 -3.17
C LYS A 140 -22.86 -12.42 -3.17
N LYS A 141 -22.25 -12.63 -2.00
CA LYS A 141 -20.83 -12.98 -1.88
C LYS A 141 -20.57 -14.21 -2.75
N THR A 142 -19.70 -14.09 -3.75
CA THR A 142 -19.15 -15.21 -4.51
C THR A 142 -18.31 -16.09 -3.58
N LYS A 143 -18.25 -17.40 -3.86
CA LYS A 143 -17.55 -18.36 -3.00
C LYS A 143 -16.05 -18.06 -2.99
N LYS A 144 -15.43 -18.07 -1.79
CA LYS A 144 -13.98 -17.99 -1.58
C LYS A 144 -13.26 -19.08 -2.39
N GLY A 145 -12.64 -18.70 -3.50
CA GLY A 145 -11.66 -19.50 -4.23
C GLY A 145 -10.23 -19.11 -3.84
N TYR A 146 -9.27 -19.99 -4.09
CA TYR A 146 -7.84 -19.80 -3.78
C TYR A 146 -7.19 -18.59 -4.50
N ARG A 147 -7.85 -18.06 -5.53
CA ARG A 147 -7.62 -16.73 -6.10
C ARG A 147 -8.92 -15.95 -5.93
N GLU A 148 -8.90 -14.93 -5.09
CA GLU A 148 -10.01 -14.00 -4.99
C GLU A 148 -10.02 -13.17 -6.28
N GLU A 149 -10.98 -13.45 -7.16
CA GLU A 149 -11.20 -12.61 -8.32
C GLU A 149 -11.54 -11.19 -7.86
N ILE A 150 -10.88 -10.21 -8.45
CA ILE A 150 -11.10 -8.80 -8.14
C ILE A 150 -12.42 -8.39 -8.80
N GLU A 151 -13.42 -8.09 -7.99
CA GLU A 151 -14.75 -7.71 -8.46
C GLU A 151 -14.93 -6.19 -8.52
N PRO A 152 -15.81 -5.66 -9.38
CA PRO A 152 -16.26 -4.27 -9.27
C PRO A 152 -16.85 -3.99 -7.89
N SER A 153 -16.41 -2.91 -7.24
CA SER A 153 -16.91 -2.55 -5.90
C SER A 153 -18.42 -2.26 -5.90
N PRO A 154 -19.19 -2.83 -4.96
CA PRO A 154 -20.60 -2.50 -4.74
C PRO A 154 -20.79 -1.29 -3.80
N GLU A 155 -19.71 -0.72 -3.26
CA GLU A 155 -19.75 0.34 -2.25
C GLU A 155 -20.40 1.62 -2.77
N ALA A 156 -20.91 2.43 -1.85
CA ALA A 156 -21.30 3.79 -2.16
C ALA A 156 -20.05 4.61 -2.51
N ILE A 157 -20.23 5.56 -3.42
CA ILE A 157 -19.15 6.43 -3.92
C ILE A 157 -19.59 7.89 -3.84
N ALA A 158 -18.69 8.76 -3.41
CA ALA A 158 -18.87 10.21 -3.42
C ALA A 158 -17.66 10.91 -4.03
N LEU A 159 -17.93 11.87 -4.90
CA LEU A 159 -16.96 12.75 -5.54
C LEU A 159 -17.20 14.15 -4.98
N ALA A 160 -16.16 14.82 -4.47
CA ALA A 160 -16.28 16.17 -3.92
C ALA A 160 -15.24 17.11 -4.52
N SER A 161 -15.63 18.36 -4.76
CA SER A 161 -14.75 19.42 -5.25
C SER A 161 -15.14 20.78 -4.67
N GLY A 162 -14.15 21.65 -4.46
CA GLY A 162 -14.39 23.07 -4.16
C GLY A 162 -14.86 23.89 -5.37
N ARG A 163 -14.89 23.30 -6.57
CA ARG A 163 -15.40 23.92 -7.80
C ARG A 163 -16.58 23.11 -8.35
N PRO A 164 -17.55 23.75 -9.03
CA PRO A 164 -18.62 23.01 -9.71
C PRO A 164 -18.05 22.03 -10.73
N PHE A 165 -18.61 20.83 -10.81
CA PHE A 165 -18.29 19.86 -11.84
C PHE A 165 -19.51 18.99 -12.16
N THR A 166 -19.47 18.33 -13.31
CA THR A 166 -20.51 17.39 -13.74
C THR A 166 -19.91 16.01 -14.00
N ILE A 167 -20.75 14.99 -13.98
CA ILE A 167 -20.39 13.62 -14.35
C ILE A 167 -21.37 13.10 -15.40
N LYS A 168 -20.85 12.54 -16.48
CA LYS A 168 -21.65 11.97 -17.57
C LYS A 168 -21.09 10.62 -17.99
N GLU A 169 -21.93 9.61 -18.03
CA GLU A 169 -21.56 8.33 -18.65
C GLU A 169 -21.39 8.53 -20.16
N THR A 170 -20.29 8.01 -20.71
CA THR A 170 -19.91 8.19 -22.11
C THR A 170 -19.41 6.88 -22.71
N HIS A 171 -19.32 6.85 -24.04
CA HIS A 171 -18.75 5.75 -24.79
C HIS A 171 -17.43 6.17 -25.43
N SER A 172 -16.55 5.19 -25.65
CA SER A 172 -15.27 5.37 -26.30
C SER A 172 -14.96 4.16 -27.18
N HIS A 173 -13.98 4.32 -28.07
CA HIS A 173 -13.38 3.22 -28.82
C HIS A 173 -12.51 2.30 -27.94
N LEU A 174 -12.18 2.75 -26.71
CA LEU A 174 -11.41 1.98 -25.75
C LEU A 174 -12.22 0.79 -25.23
N THR A 175 -11.56 -0.36 -25.09
CA THR A 175 -12.15 -1.54 -24.45
C THR A 175 -12.29 -1.29 -22.95
N ILE A 176 -13.53 -1.25 -22.47
CA ILE A 176 -13.84 -1.11 -21.05
C ILE A 176 -14.09 -2.51 -20.46
N PRO A 177 -13.43 -2.87 -19.34
CA PRO A 177 -13.64 -4.16 -18.69
C PRO A 177 -15.10 -4.39 -18.27
N GLU A 178 -15.53 -5.64 -18.26
CA GLU A 178 -16.88 -6.03 -17.84
C GLU A 178 -17.19 -5.56 -16.42
N GLY A 179 -18.42 -5.09 -16.19
CA GLY A 179 -18.85 -4.53 -14.90
C GLY A 179 -18.46 -3.07 -14.65
N TYR A 180 -17.69 -2.45 -15.56
CA TYR A 180 -17.27 -1.04 -15.45
C TYR A 180 -17.86 -0.17 -16.55
N GLY A 181 -18.11 1.09 -16.21
CA GLY A 181 -18.58 2.16 -17.09
C GLY A 181 -17.53 3.26 -17.19
N LEU A 182 -17.67 4.09 -18.21
CA LEU A 182 -16.75 5.19 -18.49
C LEU A 182 -17.45 6.50 -18.21
N TYR A 183 -16.95 7.26 -17.24
CA TYR A 183 -17.59 8.47 -16.74
C TYR A 183 -16.68 9.67 -16.99
N LEU A 184 -17.16 10.61 -17.80
CA LEU A 184 -16.48 11.87 -18.06
C LEU A 184 -16.83 12.86 -16.95
N ILE A 185 -15.81 13.37 -16.26
CA ILE A 185 -15.91 14.41 -15.24
C ILE A 185 -15.45 15.71 -15.88
N ILE A 186 -16.31 16.73 -15.84
CA ILE A 186 -16.08 18.02 -16.52
C ILE A 186 -16.11 19.12 -15.48
N GLY A 187 -15.02 19.90 -15.42
CA GLY A 187 -14.89 21.07 -14.55
C GLY A 187 -15.55 22.32 -15.13
N PRO A 188 -15.50 23.45 -14.43
CA PRO A 188 -16.06 24.71 -14.91
C PRO A 188 -15.10 25.36 -15.90
N GLY A 189 -15.25 25.05 -17.19
CA GLY A 189 -14.39 25.60 -18.24
C GLY A 189 -14.34 24.80 -19.54
N ASP A 190 -15.49 24.41 -20.10
CA ASP A 190 -15.61 23.98 -21.51
C ASP A 190 -17.06 24.10 -22.05
N ALA A 191 -17.88 24.94 -21.42
CA ALA A 191 -19.15 25.39 -22.00
C ALA A 191 -18.85 26.56 -22.95
N GLY A 192 -18.18 26.26 -24.07
CA GLY A 192 -17.90 27.12 -25.22
C GLY A 192 -17.89 28.64 -24.99
N GLN A 193 -16.71 29.22 -24.72
CA GLN A 193 -16.39 30.59 -25.10
C GLN A 193 -14.87 30.83 -24.98
N GLY A 194 -14.27 31.40 -26.03
CA GLY A 194 -12.85 31.69 -26.09
C GLY A 194 -12.43 32.75 -25.07
N ALA A 195 -11.31 32.52 -24.40
CA ALA A 195 -10.66 33.52 -23.56
C ALA A 195 -9.16 33.55 -23.82
N SER A 196 -8.67 34.76 -24.03
CA SER A 196 -7.30 35.15 -24.34
C SER A 196 -6.30 34.82 -23.24
N ALA A 197 -5.08 34.51 -23.67
CA ALA A 197 -3.92 34.24 -22.82
C ALA A 197 -3.52 35.47 -21.98
N GLY A 198 -3.59 35.30 -20.66
CA GLY A 198 -2.98 36.16 -19.66
C GLY A 198 -2.45 35.27 -18.53
N ASN A 199 -1.23 35.57 -18.06
CA ASN A 199 -0.46 34.80 -17.08
C ASN A 199 -1.09 34.75 -15.68
N ASP A 200 -2.18 33.99 -15.50
CA ASP A 200 -2.70 33.57 -14.20
C ASP A 200 -2.86 32.03 -14.20
N THR A 201 -1.96 31.35 -13.50
CA THR A 201 -2.05 29.92 -13.23
C THR A 201 -3.15 29.63 -12.19
N ALA A 202 -4.44 29.68 -12.57
CA ALA A 202 -5.55 29.13 -11.75
C ALA A 202 -6.95 29.07 -12.42
N SER A 203 -7.15 29.49 -13.67
CA SER A 203 -8.52 29.69 -14.19
C SER A 203 -9.27 28.41 -14.62
N GLY A 204 -8.60 27.30 -14.94
CA GLY A 204 -9.25 26.07 -15.47
C GLY A 204 -9.05 24.77 -14.69
N TYR A 205 -8.11 24.68 -13.75
CA TYR A 205 -7.82 23.42 -13.07
C TYR A 205 -8.90 23.07 -12.05
N THR A 206 -9.41 21.84 -12.14
CA THR A 206 -10.39 21.26 -11.24
C THR A 206 -9.79 20.04 -10.56
N GLU A 207 -10.04 19.93 -9.27
CA GLU A 207 -9.67 18.75 -8.49
C GLU A 207 -10.91 18.10 -7.89
N VAL A 208 -10.89 16.78 -7.83
CA VAL A 208 -11.98 15.96 -7.29
C VAL A 208 -11.39 14.92 -6.35
N TYR A 209 -11.92 14.88 -5.14
CA TYR A 209 -11.68 13.83 -4.17
C TYR A 209 -12.75 12.75 -4.31
N ILE A 210 -12.33 11.49 -4.35
CA ILE A 210 -13.17 10.32 -4.54
C ILE A 210 -13.06 9.45 -3.29
N ALA A 211 -14.19 9.23 -2.63
CA ALA A 211 -14.27 8.43 -1.42
C ALA A 211 -15.31 7.31 -1.58
N TRP A 212 -15.04 6.20 -0.90
CA TRP A 212 -15.92 5.03 -0.85
C TRP A 212 -16.27 4.66 0.59
N ALA A 213 -17.48 4.14 0.78
CA ALA A 213 -17.94 3.61 2.05
C ALA A 213 -19.11 2.64 1.85
N GLU A 214 -19.52 1.99 2.94
CA GLU A 214 -20.67 1.08 2.95
C GLU A 214 -21.99 1.78 2.57
N ASP A 215 -22.12 3.08 2.88
CA ASP A 215 -23.28 3.90 2.57
C ASP A 215 -22.88 5.30 2.05
N SER A 216 -23.82 5.96 1.37
CA SER A 216 -23.56 7.23 0.71
C SER A 216 -23.35 8.39 1.68
N ALA A 217 -23.94 8.36 2.88
CA ALA A 217 -23.74 9.41 3.87
C ALA A 217 -22.30 9.39 4.40
N THR A 218 -21.79 8.20 4.71
CA THR A 218 -20.39 8.00 5.11
C THR A 218 -19.42 8.33 3.97
N ALA A 219 -19.72 7.94 2.73
CA ALA A 219 -18.89 8.29 1.57
C ALA A 219 -18.84 9.82 1.36
N CYS A 220 -19.97 10.51 1.46
CA CYS A 220 -20.02 11.97 1.38
C CYS A 220 -19.23 12.62 2.52
N ALA A 221 -19.39 12.17 3.77
CA ALA A 221 -18.68 12.72 4.91
C ALA A 221 -17.15 12.59 4.75
N LYS A 222 -16.68 11.44 4.24
CA LYS A 222 -15.26 11.25 3.90
C LYS A 222 -14.79 12.21 2.81
N ALA A 223 -15.55 12.36 1.72
CA ALA A 223 -15.21 13.26 0.62
C ALA A 223 -15.19 14.74 1.08
N GLU A 224 -16.13 15.13 1.94
CA GLU A 224 -16.19 16.45 2.58
C GLU A 224 -14.95 16.71 3.45
N GLU A 225 -14.53 15.73 4.25
CA GLU A 225 -13.32 15.82 5.08
C GLU A 225 -12.05 15.95 4.23
N LEU A 226 -11.97 15.25 3.10
CA LEU A 226 -10.85 15.38 2.15
C LEU A 226 -10.75 16.81 1.58
N VAL A 227 -11.87 17.45 1.25
CA VAL A 227 -11.87 18.85 0.82
C VAL A 227 -11.49 19.79 1.97
N ARG A 228 -12.05 19.55 3.17
CA ARG A 228 -11.84 20.38 4.37
C ARG A 228 -10.37 20.49 4.78
N GLN A 229 -9.64 19.38 4.71
CA GLN A 229 -8.26 19.30 5.15
C GLN A 229 -7.23 19.50 4.04
N ASP A 230 -7.67 19.73 2.80
CA ASP A 230 -6.81 19.64 1.62
C ASP A 230 -6.06 18.30 1.56
N GLY A 231 -6.83 17.22 1.34
CA GLY A 231 -6.35 15.84 1.41
C GLY A 231 -5.13 15.56 0.53
N ARG A 232 -4.96 16.26 -0.60
CA ARG A 232 -3.76 16.15 -1.43
C ARG A 232 -2.54 16.75 -0.71
N SER A 233 -2.67 17.93 -0.13
CA SER A 233 -1.57 18.54 0.64
C SER A 233 -1.21 17.71 1.88
N VAL A 234 -2.19 17.11 2.56
CA VAL A 234 -1.95 16.16 3.65
C VAL A 234 -1.16 14.94 3.16
N HIS A 235 -1.56 14.37 2.02
CA HIS A 235 -0.86 13.25 1.38
C HIS A 235 0.59 13.61 1.03
N GLN A 236 0.80 14.76 0.37
CA GLN A 236 2.14 15.23 0.00
C GLN A 236 3.02 15.46 1.23
N SER A 237 2.47 16.09 2.28
CA SER A 237 3.18 16.33 3.54
C SER A 237 3.64 15.03 4.19
N LYS A 238 2.81 13.98 4.14
CA LYS A 238 3.15 12.66 4.67
C LYS A 238 4.33 12.03 3.93
N ILE A 239 4.37 12.16 2.60
CA ILE A 239 5.47 11.66 1.77
C ILE A 239 6.75 12.47 2.01
N GLU A 240 6.63 13.79 2.12
CA GLU A 240 7.74 14.67 2.47
C GLU A 240 8.37 14.26 3.80
N GLN A 241 7.54 14.06 4.83
CA GLN A 241 7.99 13.61 6.14
C GLN A 241 8.72 12.28 6.08
N PHE A 242 8.25 11.30 5.29
CA PHE A 242 8.94 10.03 5.09
C PHE A 242 10.38 10.23 4.59
N PHE A 243 10.57 11.07 3.56
CA PHE A 243 11.91 11.33 3.01
C PHE A 243 12.80 12.20 3.91
N THR A 244 12.25 12.89 4.92
CA THR A 244 13.09 13.58 5.91
C THR A 244 13.72 12.64 6.93
N GLY A 245 13.23 11.40 7.05
CA GLY A 245 13.73 10.43 8.03
C GLY A 245 15.09 9.83 7.69
N PHE A 246 15.57 9.99 6.45
CA PHE A 246 16.85 9.44 6.02
C PHE A 246 17.49 10.23 4.87
N SER A 247 18.80 10.04 4.69
CA SER A 247 19.51 10.57 3.52
C SER A 247 20.58 9.59 3.07
N PHE A 248 20.77 9.48 1.76
CA PHE A 248 21.79 8.65 1.15
C PHE A 248 22.37 9.37 -0.06
N ARG A 249 23.69 9.23 -0.26
CA ARG A 249 24.40 9.71 -1.45
C ARG A 249 25.53 8.77 -1.81
N SER A 250 25.43 8.15 -2.98
CA SER A 250 26.51 7.33 -3.55
C SER A 250 27.42 8.11 -4.48
N GLY A 251 26.98 9.29 -4.95
CA GLY A 251 27.62 10.03 -6.04
C GLY A 251 27.17 9.57 -7.44
N VAL A 252 26.22 8.63 -7.52
CA VAL A 252 25.57 8.19 -8.76
C VAL A 252 24.08 8.49 -8.66
N ASP A 253 23.63 9.52 -9.39
CA ASP A 253 22.27 10.05 -9.27
C ASP A 253 21.18 9.00 -9.56
N GLU A 254 21.39 8.14 -10.56
CA GLU A 254 20.44 7.08 -10.91
C GLU A 254 20.30 6.05 -9.79
N PHE A 255 21.41 5.73 -9.10
CA PHE A 255 21.38 4.79 -7.98
C PHE A 255 20.71 5.41 -6.74
N ASP A 256 21.00 6.67 -6.45
CA ASP A 256 20.35 7.42 -5.36
C ASP A 256 18.84 7.54 -5.60
N GLN A 257 18.42 7.81 -6.85
CA GLN A 257 17.03 7.83 -7.26
C GLN A 257 16.37 6.45 -7.10
N ALA A 258 17.04 5.37 -7.54
CA ALA A 258 16.51 4.02 -7.43
C ALA A 258 16.33 3.59 -5.97
N LEU A 259 17.28 3.92 -5.08
CA LEU A 259 17.18 3.61 -3.66
C LEU A 259 16.04 4.38 -2.99
N ALA A 260 15.86 5.66 -3.31
CA ALA A 260 14.74 6.45 -2.80
C ALA A 260 13.39 5.87 -3.22
N TRP A 261 13.27 5.41 -4.47
CA TRP A 261 12.07 4.71 -4.95
C TRP A 261 11.85 3.35 -4.29
N ALA A 262 12.92 2.58 -4.03
CA ALA A 262 12.82 1.31 -3.33
C ALA A 262 12.33 1.50 -1.88
N ALA A 263 12.88 2.50 -1.18
CA ALA A 263 12.46 2.85 0.18
C ALA A 263 11.00 3.30 0.23
N PHE A 264 10.60 4.22 -0.67
CA PHE A 264 9.22 4.69 -0.74
C PHE A 264 8.24 3.57 -1.10
N SER A 265 8.55 2.79 -2.13
CA SER A 265 7.71 1.66 -2.56
C SER A 265 7.53 0.67 -1.43
N GLY A 266 8.61 0.28 -0.75
CA GLY A 266 8.58 -0.60 0.41
C GLY A 266 7.74 -0.03 1.56
N TRP A 267 7.86 1.27 1.86
CA TRP A 267 7.06 1.93 2.90
C TRP A 267 5.57 1.94 2.58
N THR A 268 5.17 2.06 1.30
CA THR A 268 3.74 1.96 0.95
C THR A 268 3.16 0.57 1.24
N LEU A 269 3.98 -0.50 1.20
CA LEU A 269 3.58 -1.87 1.52
C LEU A 269 3.39 -2.13 3.01
N VAL A 270 3.71 -1.15 3.87
CA VAL A 270 3.45 -1.20 5.30
C VAL A 270 1.96 -0.91 5.51
N THR A 271 1.16 -1.97 5.62
CA THR A 271 -0.30 -1.90 5.57
C THR A 271 -0.92 -2.47 6.83
N ARG A 272 -2.06 -1.90 7.23
CA ARG A 272 -2.85 -2.38 8.37
C ARG A 272 -4.07 -3.17 7.91
N GLU A 273 -4.13 -4.44 8.28
CA GLU A 273 -5.33 -5.28 8.09
C GLU A 273 -5.71 -5.96 9.41
N TYR A 274 -4.87 -6.89 9.87
CA TYR A 274 -5.02 -7.61 11.15
C TYR A 274 -3.85 -7.27 12.08
N GLY A 275 -3.55 -5.99 12.25
CA GLY A 275 -2.29 -5.50 12.79
C GLY A 275 -1.39 -4.95 11.68
N LEU A 276 -0.28 -4.29 12.07
CA LEU A 276 0.66 -3.74 11.11
C LEU A 276 1.59 -4.83 10.58
N GLY A 277 1.80 -4.85 9.28
CA GLY A 277 2.74 -5.74 8.63
C GLY A 277 3.23 -5.17 7.30
N ILE A 278 4.11 -5.89 6.64
CA ILE A 278 4.65 -5.51 5.33
C ILE A 278 4.17 -6.53 4.32
N TRP A 279 3.37 -6.09 3.35
CA TRP A 279 3.01 -6.93 2.21
C TRP A 279 4.26 -7.33 1.42
N ALA A 280 4.36 -8.60 1.04
CA ALA A 280 5.55 -9.13 0.36
C ALA A 280 5.73 -8.60 -1.08
N GLY A 281 4.64 -8.18 -1.74
CA GLY A 281 4.77 -7.50 -3.02
C GLY A 281 3.48 -7.42 -3.84
N LEU A 282 3.31 -6.31 -4.55
CA LEU A 282 2.16 -6.10 -5.43
C LEU A 282 2.36 -6.73 -6.83
N PRO A 283 1.28 -7.10 -7.51
CA PRO A 283 -0.11 -7.15 -7.02
C PRO A 283 -0.47 -8.48 -6.33
N TRP A 284 0.39 -9.50 -6.39
CA TRP A 284 0.02 -10.88 -6.06
C TRP A 284 0.17 -11.26 -4.59
N PHE A 285 1.09 -10.64 -3.85
CA PHE A 285 1.44 -11.00 -2.47
C PHE A 285 1.04 -9.90 -1.49
N ARG A 286 -0.28 -9.70 -1.37
CA ARG A 286 -0.92 -8.76 -0.42
C ARG A 286 -1.15 -9.39 0.95
N ASP A 287 -0.17 -10.17 1.39
CA ASP A 287 -0.20 -10.92 2.64
C ASP A 287 1.04 -10.61 3.46
N ASN A 288 0.95 -10.76 4.77
CA ASN A 288 2.10 -10.66 5.65
C ASN A 288 2.86 -11.98 5.66
N TRP A 289 4.04 -11.99 5.06
CA TRP A 289 4.98 -13.11 5.12
C TRP A 289 6.09 -12.77 6.12
N GLY A 290 6.23 -13.57 7.17
CA GLY A 290 7.18 -13.35 8.26
C GLY A 290 8.61 -13.20 7.75
N ARG A 291 9.10 -14.18 6.97
CA ARG A 291 10.45 -14.12 6.37
C ARG A 291 10.66 -12.80 5.61
N ASP A 292 9.79 -12.52 4.64
CA ASP A 292 9.89 -11.35 3.77
C ASP A 292 9.83 -10.04 4.57
N THR A 293 8.93 -9.98 5.55
CA THR A 293 8.79 -8.84 6.48
C THR A 293 10.11 -8.60 7.22
N PHE A 294 10.66 -9.63 7.86
CA PHE A 294 11.84 -9.48 8.70
C PHE A 294 13.10 -9.14 7.89
N ILE A 295 13.25 -9.70 6.69
CA ILE A 295 14.36 -9.33 5.80
C ILE A 295 14.24 -7.86 5.33
N ALA A 296 13.02 -7.41 5.03
CA ALA A 296 12.79 -6.07 4.50
C ALA A 296 12.73 -4.97 5.58
N LEU A 297 12.41 -5.32 6.82
CA LEU A 297 12.17 -4.39 7.93
C LEU A 297 13.33 -3.42 8.18
N PRO A 298 14.62 -3.81 8.17
CA PRO A 298 15.72 -2.85 8.35
C PRO A 298 15.73 -1.76 7.28
N GLY A 299 15.60 -2.14 6.01
CA GLY A 299 15.65 -1.20 4.90
C GLY A 299 14.42 -0.32 4.81
N ILE A 300 13.23 -0.88 5.08
CA ILE A 300 11.95 -0.17 4.95
C ILE A 300 11.62 0.69 6.17
N LEU A 301 11.97 0.24 7.37
CA LEU A 301 11.51 0.86 8.63
C LEU A 301 12.62 1.36 9.55
N LEU A 302 13.76 0.67 9.66
CA LEU A 302 14.82 1.13 10.58
C LEU A 302 15.67 2.24 9.96
N VAL A 303 16.23 2.01 8.77
CA VAL A 303 17.07 2.98 8.05
C VAL A 303 16.31 4.26 7.70
N THR A 304 15.01 4.14 7.46
CA THR A 304 14.10 5.26 7.13
C THR A 304 13.54 5.99 8.35
N GLY A 305 13.90 5.56 9.57
CA GLY A 305 13.49 6.18 10.83
C GLY A 305 12.04 5.91 11.25
N GLN A 306 11.36 4.93 10.65
CA GLN A 306 9.98 4.54 10.96
C GLN A 306 9.92 3.56 12.16
N PHE A 307 10.54 3.95 13.28
CA PHE A 307 10.72 3.05 14.43
C PHE A 307 9.40 2.61 15.07
N ASP A 308 8.41 3.49 15.19
CA ASP A 308 7.10 3.13 15.75
C ASP A 308 6.43 2.02 14.94
N ALA A 309 6.51 2.11 13.61
CA ALA A 309 6.00 1.08 12.70
C ALA A 309 6.82 -0.22 12.83
N ALA A 310 8.14 -0.15 12.94
CA ALA A 310 8.98 -1.33 13.16
C ALA A 310 8.61 -2.06 14.46
N GLN A 311 8.45 -1.31 15.54
CA GLN A 311 8.04 -1.83 16.85
C GLN A 311 6.69 -2.55 16.75
N GLU A 312 5.70 -1.92 16.10
CA GLU A 312 4.37 -2.50 15.96
C GLU A 312 4.35 -3.75 15.08
N VAL A 313 5.10 -3.76 13.97
CA VAL A 313 5.23 -4.95 13.11
C VAL A 313 5.82 -6.12 13.91
N LEU A 314 6.89 -5.89 14.65
CA LEU A 314 7.51 -6.92 15.50
C LEU A 314 6.54 -7.42 16.58
N ALA A 315 5.87 -6.52 17.30
CA ALA A 315 4.87 -6.88 18.30
C ALA A 315 3.71 -7.70 17.68
N THR A 316 3.22 -7.30 16.51
CA THR A 316 2.15 -7.99 15.78
C THR A 316 2.56 -9.44 15.49
N PHE A 317 3.76 -9.67 14.97
CA PHE A 317 4.23 -11.04 14.71
C PHE A 317 4.50 -11.84 16.00
N ALA A 318 5.01 -11.19 17.05
CA ALA A 318 5.26 -11.81 18.36
C ALA A 318 3.96 -12.36 18.99
N GLU A 319 2.89 -11.56 19.00
CA GLU A 319 1.57 -11.95 19.50
C GLU A 319 0.99 -13.19 18.79
N ARG A 320 1.40 -13.42 17.54
CA ARG A 320 0.94 -14.54 16.70
C ARG A 320 1.86 -15.76 16.78
N GLN A 321 2.86 -15.75 17.66
CA GLN A 321 3.69 -16.91 17.94
C GLN A 321 2.80 -18.09 18.34
N ASN A 322 3.13 -19.30 17.89
CA ASN A 322 2.43 -20.49 18.33
C ASN A 322 2.76 -20.78 19.81
N GLN A 323 1.75 -20.70 20.68
CA GLN A 323 1.89 -20.89 22.12
C GLN A 323 1.36 -22.23 22.62
N ASP A 324 0.85 -23.10 21.74
CA ASP A 324 0.33 -24.42 22.11
C ASP A 324 1.50 -25.43 22.28
N PRO A 325 1.80 -25.88 23.50
CA PRO A 325 2.91 -26.82 23.74
C PRO A 325 2.72 -28.18 23.08
N ALA A 326 1.49 -28.56 22.73
CA ALA A 326 1.21 -29.79 21.99
C ALA A 326 1.46 -29.65 20.48
N SER A 327 1.61 -28.42 19.98
CA SER A 327 1.84 -28.16 18.57
C SER A 327 3.27 -28.51 18.15
N PRO A 328 3.49 -29.17 17.00
CA PRO A 328 4.84 -29.34 16.45
C PRO A 328 5.51 -28.00 16.09
N ASN A 329 4.71 -26.93 15.99
CA ASN A 329 5.17 -25.58 15.70
C ASN A 329 5.31 -24.71 16.97
N TYR A 330 5.20 -25.27 18.18
CA TYR A 330 5.33 -24.53 19.43
C TYR A 330 6.58 -23.64 19.44
N GLY A 331 6.40 -22.36 19.78
CA GLY A 331 7.45 -21.34 19.82
C GLY A 331 7.77 -20.68 18.47
N ARG A 332 7.19 -21.13 17.35
CA ARG A 332 7.46 -20.52 16.04
C ARG A 332 6.63 -19.27 15.80
N ILE A 333 7.25 -18.30 15.16
CA ILE A 333 6.61 -17.13 14.53
C ILE A 333 6.04 -17.55 13.17
N PRO A 334 4.83 -17.08 12.78
CA PRO A 334 4.22 -17.49 11.52
C PRO A 334 5.04 -17.06 10.30
N ASN A 335 5.12 -17.95 9.31
CA ASN A 335 5.72 -17.64 8.00
C ASN A 335 4.77 -16.84 7.11
N ARG A 336 3.46 -17.13 7.15
CA ARG A 336 2.43 -16.27 6.56
C ARG A 336 1.28 -16.15 7.51
N TRP A 337 0.78 -14.94 7.63
CA TRP A 337 -0.41 -14.58 8.37
C TRP A 337 -1.31 -13.74 7.46
N ARG A 338 -2.50 -14.27 7.14
CA ARG A 338 -3.53 -13.51 6.42
C ARG A 338 -4.64 -13.06 7.34
N ASN A 339 -5.13 -13.97 8.16
CA ASN A 339 -6.22 -13.77 9.13
C ASN A 339 -6.10 -14.86 10.22
N PRO A 340 -6.88 -14.78 11.33
CA PRO A 340 -6.81 -15.77 12.41
C PRO A 340 -7.03 -17.23 11.99
N GLU A 341 -7.73 -17.46 10.88
CA GLU A 341 -8.02 -18.80 10.37
C GLU A 341 -7.02 -19.30 9.32
N ASP A 342 -6.14 -18.45 8.79
CA ASP A 342 -5.14 -18.76 7.74
C ASP A 342 -3.74 -18.31 8.17
N VAL A 343 -3.09 -19.22 8.89
CA VAL A 343 -1.76 -19.05 9.48
C VAL A 343 -0.91 -20.29 9.18
N ILE A 344 0.29 -20.08 8.65
CA ILE A 344 1.23 -21.18 8.36
C ILE A 344 2.57 -20.96 9.07
N PHE A 345 3.11 -22.04 9.63
CA PHE A 345 4.40 -22.08 10.33
C PHE A 345 5.44 -22.93 9.58
N ASN A 346 5.34 -22.95 8.24
CA ASN A 346 6.10 -23.84 7.36
C ASN A 346 7.48 -23.30 7.00
N THR A 347 8.13 -22.61 7.94
CA THR A 347 9.48 -22.09 7.72
C THR A 347 10.43 -22.43 8.86
N VAL A 348 11.69 -22.61 8.49
CA VAL A 348 12.80 -22.86 9.40
C VAL A 348 13.54 -21.55 9.75
N ASP A 349 13.46 -20.53 8.88
CA ASP A 349 14.26 -19.30 8.99
C ASP A 349 13.52 -18.09 9.56
N GLY A 350 12.20 -18.01 9.39
CA GLY A 350 11.42 -16.82 9.75
C GLY A 350 11.45 -16.48 11.25
N THR A 351 11.52 -17.48 12.13
CA THR A 351 11.62 -17.23 13.58
C THR A 351 13.02 -16.70 13.97
N PRO A 352 14.14 -17.26 13.48
CA PRO A 352 15.45 -16.64 13.63
C PRO A 352 15.53 -15.21 13.08
N TRP A 353 14.97 -14.94 11.90
CA TRP A 353 14.89 -13.58 11.35
C TRP A 353 14.14 -12.63 12.29
N PHE A 354 12.99 -13.03 12.82
CA PHE A 354 12.26 -12.24 13.84
C PHE A 354 13.14 -11.88 15.04
N ILE A 355 13.88 -12.84 15.61
CA ILE A 355 14.76 -12.60 16.77
C ILE A 355 15.85 -11.60 16.41
N ARG A 356 16.45 -11.72 15.22
CA ARG A 356 17.42 -10.75 14.70
C ARG A 356 16.80 -9.35 14.61
N GLU A 357 15.59 -9.22 14.08
CA GLU A 357 14.97 -7.89 13.91
C GLU A 357 14.56 -7.25 15.24
N VAL A 358 14.17 -8.03 16.25
CA VAL A 358 14.03 -7.52 17.62
C VAL A 358 15.36 -6.96 18.11
N TRP A 359 16.47 -7.66 17.87
CA TRP A 359 17.80 -7.17 18.23
C TRP A 359 18.18 -5.90 17.45
N GLU A 360 18.03 -5.88 16.12
CA GLU A 360 18.37 -4.71 15.30
C GLU A 360 17.54 -3.49 15.68
N TYR A 361 16.23 -3.66 15.90
CA TYR A 361 15.38 -2.58 16.40
C TYR A 361 15.96 -1.98 17.70
N VAL A 362 16.31 -2.82 18.68
CA VAL A 362 16.89 -2.37 19.95
C VAL A 362 18.26 -1.71 19.75
N GLN A 363 19.07 -2.16 18.79
CA GLN A 363 20.34 -1.50 18.45
C GLN A 363 20.12 -0.10 17.86
N TYR A 364 19.09 0.09 17.05
CA TYR A 364 18.76 1.40 16.46
C TYR A 364 18.15 2.37 17.48
N THR A 365 17.26 1.89 18.34
CA THR A 365 16.43 2.77 19.20
C THR A 365 16.93 2.85 20.64
N GLY A 366 17.66 1.85 21.12
CA GLY A 366 17.98 1.69 22.54
C GLY A 366 16.77 1.35 23.42
N ASP A 367 15.62 0.99 22.84
CA ASP A 367 14.39 0.73 23.60
C ASP A 367 14.47 -0.59 24.38
N ARG A 368 14.98 -0.47 25.60
CA ARG A 368 15.09 -1.58 26.55
C ARG A 368 13.73 -2.06 27.05
N ALA A 369 12.70 -1.20 27.09
CA ALA A 369 11.38 -1.61 27.54
C ALA A 369 10.75 -2.56 26.52
N PHE A 370 10.87 -2.25 25.24
CA PHE A 370 10.46 -3.14 24.15
C PHE A 370 11.27 -4.44 24.14
N ALA A 371 12.60 -4.38 24.35
CA ALA A 371 13.42 -5.59 24.46
C ALA A 371 12.91 -6.55 25.55
N LEU A 372 12.55 -6.00 26.72
CA LEU A 372 12.01 -6.79 27.84
C LEU A 372 10.61 -7.34 27.55
N SER A 373 9.76 -6.59 26.84
CA SER A 373 8.42 -7.08 26.45
C SER A 373 8.50 -8.21 25.41
N MET A 374 9.53 -8.19 24.55
CA MET A 374 9.77 -9.26 23.56
C MET A 374 10.42 -10.51 24.15
N LYS A 375 11.08 -10.40 25.31
CA LYS A 375 11.82 -11.49 25.95
C LYS A 375 11.03 -12.81 26.06
N PRO A 376 9.76 -12.84 26.52
CA PRO A 376 9.02 -14.11 26.64
C PRO A 376 8.80 -14.82 25.30
N TYR A 377 8.70 -14.07 24.19
CA TYR A 377 8.55 -14.63 22.85
C TYR A 377 9.87 -15.18 22.32
N VAL A 378 10.98 -14.43 22.52
CA VAL A 378 12.33 -14.86 22.14
C VAL A 378 12.74 -16.12 22.92
N ASP A 379 12.55 -16.11 24.24
CA ASP A 379 12.86 -17.27 25.09
C ASP A 379 12.06 -18.50 24.64
N ARG A 380 10.75 -18.36 24.43
CA ARG A 380 9.90 -19.47 23.97
C ARG A 380 10.36 -20.04 22.64
N ALA A 381 10.75 -19.19 21.68
CA ALA A 381 11.23 -19.64 20.39
C ALA A 381 12.51 -20.48 20.52
N LEU A 382 13.49 -19.98 21.27
CA LEU A 382 14.79 -20.65 21.47
C LEU A 382 14.65 -21.94 22.28
N GLU A 383 13.95 -21.89 23.41
CA GLU A 383 13.80 -23.03 24.31
C GLU A 383 12.98 -24.16 23.68
N ALA A 384 11.95 -23.84 22.88
CA ALA A 384 11.15 -24.87 22.22
C ALA A 384 11.97 -25.69 21.20
N ASP A 385 12.84 -25.04 20.42
CA ASP A 385 13.72 -25.74 19.48
C ASP A 385 14.81 -26.54 20.21
N LEU A 386 15.41 -25.95 21.25
CA LEU A 386 16.38 -26.65 22.10
C LEU A 386 15.77 -27.89 22.75
N ALA A 387 14.57 -27.79 23.33
CA ALA A 387 13.88 -28.91 23.96
C ALA A 387 13.57 -30.03 22.96
N ARG A 388 13.14 -29.70 21.74
CA ARG A 388 12.90 -30.68 20.66
C ARG A 388 14.17 -31.44 20.29
N VAL A 389 15.28 -30.73 20.11
CA VAL A 389 16.57 -31.32 19.75
C VAL A 389 17.15 -32.12 20.91
N ALA A 390 17.10 -31.59 22.13
CA ALA A 390 17.55 -32.26 23.35
C ALA A 390 16.81 -33.58 23.55
N THR A 391 15.47 -33.58 23.43
CA THR A 391 14.66 -34.80 23.57
C THR A 391 14.98 -35.83 22.49
N ARG A 392 15.11 -35.40 21.23
CA ARG A 392 15.40 -36.30 20.10
C ARG A 392 16.79 -36.94 20.20
N TYR A 393 17.77 -36.20 20.71
CA TYR A 393 19.18 -36.61 20.75
C TYR A 393 19.70 -36.84 22.17
N HIS A 394 18.80 -37.06 23.15
CA HIS A 394 19.15 -37.19 24.57
C HIS A 394 20.16 -38.30 24.86
N ALA A 395 20.24 -39.32 24.02
CA ALA A 395 21.19 -40.43 24.16
C ALA A 395 22.63 -40.11 23.73
N LEU A 396 22.88 -38.96 23.07
CA LEU A 396 24.24 -38.58 22.67
C LEU A 396 25.10 -38.22 23.91
N PRO A 397 26.44 -38.40 23.84
CA PRO A 397 27.35 -37.83 24.82
C PRO A 397 27.19 -36.31 24.92
N ASP A 398 27.47 -35.73 26.10
CA ASP A 398 27.23 -34.30 26.38
C ASP A 398 27.90 -33.37 25.37
N ARG A 399 29.12 -33.69 24.93
CA ARG A 399 29.85 -32.93 23.91
C ARG A 399 29.08 -32.91 22.59
N ASP A 400 28.63 -34.07 22.11
CA ASP A 400 27.95 -34.20 20.83
C ASP A 400 26.54 -33.61 20.88
N LEU A 401 25.85 -33.77 22.01
CA LEU A 401 24.56 -33.13 22.24
C LEU A 401 24.69 -31.60 22.28
N THR A 402 25.70 -31.07 22.97
CA THR A 402 25.97 -29.62 23.00
C THR A 402 26.22 -29.09 21.59
N LEU A 403 27.03 -29.78 20.79
CA LEU A 403 27.25 -29.40 19.39
C LEU A 403 25.95 -29.41 18.57
N ARG A 404 25.07 -30.41 18.78
CA ARG A 404 23.76 -30.47 18.11
C ARG A 404 22.83 -29.32 18.52
N LEU A 405 22.81 -28.98 19.82
CA LEU A 405 22.02 -27.86 20.34
C LEU A 405 22.53 -26.52 19.83
N GLU A 406 23.85 -26.33 19.80
CA GLU A 406 24.46 -25.14 19.18
C GLU A 406 24.13 -25.04 17.69
N GLN A 407 24.18 -26.15 16.94
CA GLN A 407 23.78 -26.18 15.53
C GLN A 407 22.30 -25.83 15.35
N ALA A 408 21.43 -26.30 16.24
CA ALA A 408 19.99 -26.02 16.19
C ALA A 408 19.68 -24.54 16.41
N VAL A 409 20.30 -23.93 17.42
CA VAL A 409 20.19 -22.49 17.69
C VAL A 409 20.82 -21.67 16.57
N ARG A 410 21.96 -22.13 16.03
CA ARG A 410 22.71 -21.39 15.00
C ARG A 410 22.11 -21.49 13.60
N ASN A 411 21.21 -22.45 13.37
CA ASN A 411 20.56 -22.79 12.10
C ASN A 411 21.54 -22.74 10.92
N TYR A 412 22.05 -23.90 10.47
CA TYR A 412 23.15 -24.04 9.50
C TYR A 412 22.78 -23.58 8.08
N ASP A 413 22.35 -22.33 7.93
CA ASP A 413 22.15 -21.64 6.68
C ASP A 413 23.13 -20.45 6.64
N PRO A 414 24.09 -20.40 5.71
CA PRO A 414 25.12 -19.36 5.68
C PRO A 414 24.55 -17.93 5.62
N CYS A 415 23.33 -17.72 5.12
CA CYS A 415 22.67 -16.41 5.12
C CYS A 415 21.95 -16.05 6.45
N ILE A 416 21.75 -17.00 7.37
CA ILE A 416 21.07 -16.81 8.67
C ILE A 416 22.05 -16.92 9.85
N SER A 417 23.20 -17.56 9.66
CA SER A 417 24.17 -17.85 10.72
C SER A 417 24.59 -16.63 11.57
N CYS A 418 24.48 -15.41 11.02
CA CYS A 418 24.79 -14.17 11.72
C CYS A 418 23.80 -13.83 12.86
N ALA A 419 22.54 -14.28 12.80
CA ALA A 419 21.49 -13.89 13.75
C ALA A 419 21.67 -14.49 15.16
N THR A 420 22.39 -15.60 15.28
CA THR A 420 22.42 -16.44 16.49
C THR A 420 23.84 -16.78 16.97
N HIS A 421 24.87 -16.19 16.36
CA HIS A 421 26.25 -16.27 16.84
C HIS A 421 26.45 -15.69 18.26
N CYS A 422 25.50 -14.91 18.77
CA CYS A 422 25.53 -14.33 20.12
C CYS A 422 25.09 -15.29 21.25
N LEU A 423 24.65 -16.52 20.92
CA LEU A 423 24.13 -17.47 21.91
C LEU A 423 25.16 -18.55 22.25
N GLN A 424 25.44 -18.70 23.55
CA GLN A 424 26.29 -19.77 24.11
C GLN A 424 25.41 -20.80 24.83
N VAL A 425 25.42 -22.05 24.36
CA VAL A 425 24.66 -23.14 24.98
C VAL A 425 25.43 -23.73 26.16
N ARG A 426 24.76 -23.89 27.30
CA ARG A 426 25.29 -24.63 28.46
C ARG A 426 24.35 -25.77 28.81
N LEU A 427 24.82 -27.01 28.68
CA LEU A 427 24.06 -28.21 29.02
C LEU A 427 24.38 -28.64 30.46
N THR A 428 23.34 -28.88 31.26
CA THR A 428 23.45 -29.54 32.57
C THR A 428 22.44 -30.67 32.61
N ARG A 429 22.89 -31.92 32.82
CA ARG A 429 22.02 -33.08 33.05
C ARG A 429 21.82 -33.25 34.55
N VAL A 430 20.56 -33.43 34.97
CA VAL A 430 20.17 -33.67 36.37
C VAL A 430 19.76 -35.11 36.53
#